data_AF-A0A938VLC7-F1
#
_entry.id   AF-A0A938VLC7-F1
#
_cell.length_a   1.000
_cell.length_b   1.000
_cell.length_c   1.000
_cell.angle_alpha   90.00
_cell.angle_beta   90.00
_cell.angle_gamma   90.00
#
_symmetry.space_group_name_H-M   'P 1'
#
loop_
_entity.id
_entity.type
_entity.pdbx_description
1 polymer ?
#
loop_
_entity_poly.entity_id
_entity_poly.type
_entity_poly.pdbx_seq_one_letter_code
_entity_poly.pdbx_strand_id
1 'polypeptide(L)'
;MRRRSPLRYLIFGLLVLIILSSLTAVAATNTIPPTSLAAQVISFNINHLKPSVCSGISVSTLITGTGVITGTAGNDLILGSYGEDVIDGFGGNDCILGGGGDDIIYGGDDNDVCVGGTGTDTFTDCETEIQ
;
A
#
# COMPACT_ATOMS: atom_id res chain seq x y z
N MET A 1 44.51 -36.76 -28.97
CA MET A 1 43.37 -37.32 -28.20
C MET A 1 43.11 -36.42 -26.98
N ARG A 2 42.26 -35.39 -27.11
CA ARG A 2 42.09 -34.33 -26.10
C ARG A 2 41.12 -34.84 -25.01
N ARG A 3 41.66 -35.44 -23.93
CA ARG A 3 40.88 -35.86 -22.75
C ARG A 3 40.15 -34.63 -22.18
N ARG A 4 38.85 -34.50 -22.43
CA ARG A 4 38.04 -33.46 -21.79
C ARG A 4 38.01 -33.79 -20.29
N SER A 5 38.56 -32.91 -19.46
CA SER A 5 38.72 -33.15 -18.02
C SER A 5 37.34 -33.26 -17.37
N PRO A 6 37.08 -34.32 -16.57
CA PRO A 6 35.77 -34.54 -15.95
C PRO A 6 35.40 -33.43 -14.97
N LEU A 7 36.39 -32.68 -14.49
CA LEU A 7 36.24 -31.57 -13.55
C LEU A 7 35.41 -30.40 -14.11
N ARG A 8 35.46 -30.14 -15.43
CA ARG A 8 34.65 -29.05 -16.02
C ARG A 8 33.16 -29.39 -15.99
N TYR A 9 32.81 -30.65 -16.27
CA TYR A 9 31.42 -31.10 -16.18
C TYR A 9 30.93 -31.17 -14.72
N LEU A 10 31.83 -31.49 -13.79
CA LEU A 10 31.52 -31.50 -12.36
C LEU A 10 31.20 -30.08 -11.84
N ILE A 11 31.98 -29.08 -12.25
CA ILE A 11 31.75 -27.67 -11.86
C ILE A 11 30.46 -27.14 -12.48
N PHE A 12 30.22 -27.40 -13.78
CA PHE A 12 28.95 -27.00 -14.42
C PHE A 12 27.74 -27.71 -13.81
N GLY A 13 27.86 -28.99 -13.45
CA GLY A 13 26.80 -29.73 -12.77
C GLY A 13 26.48 -29.18 -11.38
N LEU A 14 27.50 -28.81 -10.61
CA LEU A 14 27.33 -28.21 -9.28
C LEU A 14 26.72 -26.80 -9.36
N LEU A 15 27.13 -25.98 -10.34
CA LEU A 15 26.60 -24.63 -10.56
C LEU A 15 25.12 -24.66 -10.99
N VAL A 16 24.74 -25.62 -11.84
CA VAL A 16 23.33 -25.85 -12.23
C VAL A 16 22.49 -26.31 -11.04
N LEU A 17 23.04 -27.16 -10.15
CA LEU A 17 22.35 -27.56 -8.92
C LEU A 17 22.14 -26.38 -7.95
N ILE A 18 23.15 -25.52 -7.80
CA ILE A 18 23.07 -24.33 -6.94
C ILE A 18 22.02 -23.35 -7.50
N ILE A 19 22.02 -23.10 -8.81
CA ILE A 19 21.03 -22.24 -9.47
C ILE A 19 19.61 -22.83 -9.35
N LEU A 20 19.44 -24.15 -9.49
CA LEU A 20 18.14 -24.80 -9.26
C LEU A 20 17.67 -24.68 -7.81
N SER A 21 18.58 -24.81 -6.83
CA SER A 21 18.25 -24.70 -5.41
C SER A 21 17.95 -23.27 -4.95
N SER A 22 18.53 -22.25 -5.62
CA SER A 22 18.20 -20.84 -5.37
C SER A 22 16.96 -20.38 -6.13
N LEU A 23 16.58 -21.02 -7.25
CA LEU A 23 15.32 -20.76 -7.95
C LEU A 23 14.10 -21.25 -7.15
N THR A 24 14.30 -22.22 -6.24
CA THR A 24 13.29 -22.63 -5.25
C THR A 24 13.20 -21.70 -4.03
N ALA A 25 14.01 -20.65 -3.95
CA ALA A 25 14.01 -19.68 -2.85
C ALA A 25 13.28 -18.38 -3.21
N VAL A 26 12.08 -18.49 -3.80
CA VAL A 26 11.07 -17.42 -3.80
C VAL A 26 9.70 -18.07 -3.57
N ALA A 27 9.51 -18.70 -2.41
CA ALA A 27 8.21 -19.12 -1.88
C ALA A 27 8.25 -19.58 -0.41
N ALA A 28 9.28 -19.23 0.35
CA ALA A 28 9.38 -19.57 1.77
C ALA A 28 9.77 -18.31 2.54
N THR A 29 8.82 -17.43 2.85
CA THR A 29 8.32 -17.36 4.24
C THR A 29 6.81 -17.17 4.40
N ASN A 30 6.00 -17.20 3.33
CA ASN A 30 4.53 -17.13 3.42
C ASN A 30 3.87 -18.32 2.71
N THR A 31 4.10 -19.53 3.21
CA THR A 31 3.33 -20.70 2.81
C THR A 31 2.00 -20.67 3.55
N ILE A 32 0.94 -20.13 2.93
CA ILE A 32 -0.43 -20.34 3.41
C ILE A 32 -0.78 -21.79 3.06
N PRO A 33 -0.96 -22.68 4.05
CA PRO A 33 -1.36 -24.05 3.77
C PRO A 33 -2.71 -24.03 3.03
N PRO A 34 -2.96 -24.92 2.03
CA PRO A 34 -4.26 -25.01 1.38
C PRO A 34 -5.26 -25.71 2.31
N THR A 35 -5.62 -25.07 3.42
CA THR A 35 -6.67 -25.49 4.33
C THR A 35 -7.86 -24.56 4.15
N SER A 36 -8.86 -25.03 3.40
CA SER A 36 -10.22 -24.50 3.21
C SER A 36 -10.37 -22.99 2.99
N LEU A 37 -10.84 -22.63 1.79
CA LEU A 37 -11.31 -21.31 1.35
C LEU A 37 -12.49 -20.69 2.17
N ALA A 38 -12.57 -20.91 3.47
CA ALA A 38 -13.38 -20.08 4.34
C ALA A 38 -12.54 -18.84 4.66
N ALA A 39 -12.65 -17.81 3.81
CA ALA A 39 -12.15 -16.45 4.00
C ALA A 39 -11.29 -16.29 5.26
N GLN A 40 -10.01 -16.67 5.18
CA GLN A 40 -9.09 -16.36 6.25
C GLN A 40 -8.88 -14.85 6.18
N VAL A 41 -9.71 -14.12 6.91
CA VAL A 41 -9.52 -12.71 7.19
C VAL A 41 -8.21 -12.64 7.96
N ILE A 42 -7.11 -12.41 7.23
CA ILE A 42 -5.89 -11.92 7.86
C ILE A 42 -6.26 -10.50 8.28
N SER A 43 -6.64 -10.34 9.53
CA SER A 43 -6.89 -9.02 10.10
C SER A 43 -5.58 -8.24 10.07
N PHE A 44 -5.37 -7.47 9.01
CA PHE A 44 -4.27 -6.52 8.93
C PHE A 44 -4.59 -5.38 9.89
N ASN A 45 -3.71 -5.18 10.88
CA ASN A 45 -3.81 -4.01 11.72
C ASN A 45 -3.41 -2.79 10.89
N ILE A 46 -4.39 -2.03 10.43
CA ILE A 46 -4.18 -0.83 9.62
C ILE A 46 -3.50 0.31 10.39
N ASN A 47 -3.30 0.20 11.72
CA ASN A 47 -2.53 1.19 12.49
C ASN A 47 -1.07 1.27 12.01
N HIS A 48 -0.53 0.22 11.39
CA HIS A 48 0.81 0.25 10.77
C HIS A 48 0.83 0.84 9.36
N LEU A 49 -0.34 1.02 8.73
CA LEU A 49 -0.48 1.68 7.42
C LEU A 49 -0.79 3.16 7.54
N LYS A 50 -1.19 3.64 8.72
CA LYS A 50 -1.45 5.05 8.99
C LYS A 50 -0.13 5.84 8.97
N PRO A 51 -0.03 6.88 8.14
CA PRO A 51 1.02 7.88 8.28
C PRO A 51 1.01 8.44 9.71
N SER A 52 2.19 8.79 10.25
CA SER A 52 2.30 9.35 11.61
C SER A 52 1.51 10.63 11.81
N VAL A 53 1.22 11.35 10.71
CA VAL A 53 0.37 12.54 10.70
C VAL A 53 -1.10 12.22 11.02
N CYS A 54 -1.54 10.98 10.82
CA CYS A 54 -2.89 10.51 11.14
C CYS A 54 -2.95 9.76 12.49
N SER A 55 -1.98 10.05 13.36
CA SER A 55 -1.91 9.48 14.70
C SER A 55 -3.10 9.97 15.54
N GLY A 56 -3.98 9.06 15.93
CA GLY A 56 -5.17 9.35 16.74
C GLY A 56 -6.47 8.89 16.10
N ILE A 57 -6.46 8.59 14.80
CA ILE A 57 -7.65 8.15 14.07
C ILE A 57 -7.81 6.63 14.18
N SER A 58 -8.97 6.19 14.67
CA SER A 58 -9.40 4.78 14.57
C SER A 58 -10.01 4.51 13.21
N VAL A 59 -9.16 4.42 12.18
CA VAL A 59 -9.60 4.10 10.81
C VAL A 59 -10.39 2.80 10.78
N SER A 60 -11.42 2.76 9.94
CA SER A 60 -12.32 1.64 9.67
C SER A 60 -12.14 1.11 8.25
N THR A 61 -11.88 1.99 7.27
CA THR A 61 -11.71 1.63 5.86
C THR A 61 -10.40 2.17 5.29
N LEU A 62 -9.79 1.41 4.36
CA LEU A 62 -8.73 1.91 3.49
C LEU A 62 -9.31 2.06 2.08
N ILE A 63 -9.21 3.26 1.53
CA ILE A 63 -9.70 3.62 0.20
C ILE A 63 -8.50 4.11 -0.60
N THR A 64 -8.34 3.60 -1.82
CA THR A 64 -7.27 4.00 -2.73
C THR A 64 -7.87 4.25 -4.10
N GLY A 65 -7.54 5.34 -4.77
CA GLY A 65 -8.15 5.67 -6.06
C GLY A 65 -7.34 6.67 -6.89
N THR A 66 -7.95 7.09 -8.00
CA THR A 66 -7.42 8.10 -8.93
C THR A 66 -8.60 8.90 -9.51
N GLY A 67 -8.43 10.18 -9.80
CA GLY A 67 -9.49 11.08 -10.23
C GLY A 67 -10.45 11.37 -9.09
N VAL A 68 -11.68 10.87 -9.17
CA VAL A 68 -12.69 11.12 -8.13
C VAL A 68 -12.70 9.99 -7.12
N ILE A 69 -12.48 10.34 -5.86
CA ILE A 69 -12.43 9.40 -4.73
C ILE A 69 -13.44 9.86 -3.68
N THR A 70 -14.27 8.94 -3.20
CA THR A 70 -15.27 9.22 -2.18
C THR A 70 -15.11 8.25 -1.01
N GLY A 71 -15.05 8.83 0.18
CA GLY A 71 -15.03 8.16 1.47
C GLY A 71 -16.38 7.57 1.84
N THR A 72 -16.52 7.27 3.12
CA THR A 72 -17.70 6.67 3.73
C THR A 72 -18.20 7.56 4.87
N ALA A 73 -19.20 7.07 5.62
CA ALA A 73 -19.70 7.80 6.80
C ALA A 73 -18.92 7.43 8.09
N GLY A 74 -17.73 6.85 7.97
CA GLY A 74 -16.90 6.54 9.12
C GLY A 74 -15.42 6.78 8.81
N ASN A 75 -14.61 6.81 9.87
CA ASN A 75 -13.18 7.14 9.78
C ASN A 75 -12.43 6.35 8.70
N ASP A 76 -11.93 7.03 7.68
CA ASP A 76 -11.28 6.43 6.53
C ASP A 76 -9.81 6.81 6.44
N LEU A 77 -9.02 5.94 5.82
CA LEU A 77 -7.70 6.25 5.29
C LEU A 77 -7.84 6.30 3.77
N ILE A 78 -7.75 7.48 3.19
CA ILE A 78 -7.91 7.71 1.76
C ILE A 78 -6.55 8.05 1.15
N LEU A 79 -6.15 7.27 0.15
CA LEU A 79 -4.91 7.47 -0.60
C LEU A 79 -5.24 7.78 -2.07
N GLY A 80 -4.96 9.02 -2.47
CA GLY A 80 -4.92 9.47 -3.85
C GLY A 80 -3.69 8.96 -4.59
N SER A 81 -3.44 9.58 -5.72
CA SER A 81 -2.56 9.11 -6.77
C SER A 81 -1.37 10.05 -6.97
N TYR A 82 -0.76 10.02 -8.15
CA TYR A 82 0.29 10.96 -8.54
C TYR A 82 -0.21 12.00 -9.56
N GLY A 83 -1.50 11.96 -9.90
CA GLY A 83 -2.15 12.97 -10.74
C GLY A 83 -3.26 13.67 -9.98
N GLU A 84 -3.82 14.70 -10.61
CA GLU A 84 -4.89 15.54 -10.03
C GLU A 84 -6.09 14.69 -9.58
N ASP A 85 -6.39 14.75 -8.30
CA ASP A 85 -7.47 14.03 -7.64
C ASP A 85 -8.51 15.00 -7.03
N VAL A 86 -9.77 14.54 -6.99
CA VAL A 86 -10.86 15.18 -6.25
C VAL A 86 -11.31 14.17 -5.19
N ILE A 87 -11.04 14.48 -3.93
CA ILE A 87 -11.22 13.56 -2.81
C ILE A 87 -12.25 14.14 -1.85
N ASP A 88 -13.26 13.36 -1.51
CA ASP A 88 -14.30 13.72 -0.54
C ASP A 88 -14.35 12.66 0.56
N GLY A 89 -13.97 13.01 1.80
CA GLY A 89 -13.99 12.10 2.96
C GLY A 89 -15.39 11.75 3.44
N PHE A 90 -16.36 12.61 3.15
CA PHE A 90 -17.76 12.54 3.55
C PHE A 90 -17.98 12.70 5.05
N GLY A 91 -17.85 11.67 5.88
CA GLY A 91 -18.06 11.86 7.31
C GLY A 91 -17.32 10.87 8.19
N GLY A 92 -17.05 11.29 9.42
CA GLY A 92 -16.13 10.58 10.31
C GLY A 92 -14.78 11.29 10.33
N ASN A 93 -13.87 10.82 11.19
CA ASN A 93 -12.54 11.44 11.30
C ASN A 93 -11.60 10.76 10.31
N ASP A 94 -11.28 11.45 9.23
CA ASP A 94 -10.58 10.89 8.08
C ASP A 94 -9.10 11.28 8.02
N CYS A 95 -8.34 10.44 7.36
CA CYS A 95 -6.94 10.65 7.01
C CYS A 95 -6.81 10.60 5.50
N ILE A 96 -6.70 11.77 4.87
CA ILE A 96 -6.69 11.91 3.42
C ILE A 96 -5.28 12.28 2.95
N LEU A 97 -4.74 11.52 2.01
CA LEU A 97 -3.46 11.79 1.34
C LEU A 97 -3.70 11.96 -0.15
N GLY A 98 -3.62 13.19 -0.67
CA GLY A 98 -3.75 13.52 -2.10
C GLY A 98 -2.68 12.85 -2.94
N GLY A 99 -1.43 12.99 -2.51
CA GLY A 99 -0.29 12.31 -3.10
C GLY A 99 0.52 13.26 -3.97
N GLY A 100 0.31 13.25 -5.27
CA GLY A 100 0.91 14.25 -6.14
C GLY A 100 -0.04 14.68 -7.25
N GLY A 101 0.20 15.85 -7.82
CA GLY A 101 -0.79 16.54 -8.65
C GLY A 101 -1.33 17.75 -7.91
N ASP A 102 -2.15 18.54 -8.59
CA ASP A 102 -2.89 19.63 -7.95
C ASP A 102 -4.26 19.08 -7.55
N ASP A 103 -4.46 18.82 -6.26
CA ASP A 103 -5.61 18.09 -5.73
C ASP A 103 -6.68 19.02 -5.14
N ILE A 104 -7.93 18.56 -5.14
CA ILE A 104 -9.04 19.17 -4.40
C ILE A 104 -9.49 18.18 -3.33
N ILE A 105 -9.33 18.54 -2.08
CA ILE A 105 -9.59 17.67 -0.93
C ILE A 105 -10.66 18.28 -0.04
N TYR A 106 -11.75 17.54 0.14
CA TYR A 106 -12.82 17.81 1.10
C TYR A 106 -12.68 16.82 2.25
N GLY A 107 -12.45 17.30 3.47
CA GLY A 107 -12.40 16.45 4.67
C GLY A 107 -13.80 15.89 4.97
N GLY A 108 -14.78 16.80 5.10
CA GLY A 108 -16.17 16.43 5.30
C GLY A 108 -16.65 16.75 6.70
N ASP A 109 -17.53 15.93 7.24
CA ASP A 109 -18.01 16.05 8.62
C ASP A 109 -17.02 15.41 9.61
N ASP A 110 -16.83 16.05 10.77
CA ASP A 110 -15.99 15.64 11.92
C ASP A 110 -14.56 16.22 11.92
N ASN A 111 -13.51 15.44 12.24
CA ASN A 111 -12.15 15.98 12.39
C ASN A 111 -11.18 15.24 11.49
N ASP A 112 -10.75 15.92 10.44
CA ASP A 112 -10.01 15.36 9.32
C ASP A 112 -8.57 15.85 9.28
N VAL A 113 -7.69 14.94 8.87
CA VAL A 113 -6.29 15.24 8.57
C VAL A 113 -6.09 15.07 7.07
N CYS A 114 -5.85 16.18 6.38
CA CYS A 114 -5.66 16.24 4.95
C CYS A 114 -4.21 16.59 4.62
N VAL A 115 -3.58 15.76 3.79
CA VAL A 115 -2.22 15.95 3.29
C VAL A 115 -2.28 16.04 1.77
N GLY A 116 -1.95 17.18 1.20
CA GLY A 116 -1.96 17.39 -0.25
C GLY A 116 -0.82 16.63 -0.91
N GLY A 117 0.41 16.89 -0.48
CA GLY A 117 1.60 16.26 -1.03
C GLY A 117 2.25 17.15 -2.08
N THR A 118 2.66 16.59 -3.22
CA THR A 118 3.38 17.38 -4.24
C THR A 118 2.41 18.06 -5.20
N GLY A 119 2.38 19.37 -5.21
CA GLY A 119 1.56 20.15 -6.14
C GLY A 119 1.00 21.38 -5.45
N THR A 120 -0.02 21.96 -6.04
CA THR A 120 -0.80 23.06 -5.47
C THR A 120 -2.19 22.55 -5.14
N ASP A 121 -2.41 22.24 -3.86
CA ASP A 121 -3.64 21.59 -3.42
C ASP A 121 -4.61 22.59 -2.80
N THR A 122 -5.90 22.24 -2.86
CA THR A 122 -6.99 23.01 -2.27
C THR A 122 -7.70 22.14 -1.24
N PHE A 123 -7.76 22.62 0.00
CA PHE A 123 -8.47 21.96 1.08
C PHE A 123 -9.78 22.67 1.40
N THR A 124 -10.78 21.91 1.82
CA THR A 124 -12.05 22.41 2.34
C THR A 124 -12.51 21.48 3.45
N ASP A 125 -12.97 22.05 4.57
CA ASP A 125 -13.45 21.30 5.74
C ASP A 125 -12.44 20.26 6.23
N CYS A 126 -11.16 20.66 6.32
CA CYS A 126 -10.08 19.87 6.91
C CYS A 126 -9.57 20.55 8.19
N GLU A 127 -9.64 19.88 9.33
CA GLU A 127 -9.21 20.43 10.62
C GLU A 127 -7.69 20.56 10.70
N THR A 128 -6.97 19.64 10.07
CA THR A 128 -5.52 19.69 9.91
C THR A 128 -5.16 19.58 8.44
N GLU A 129 -4.52 20.63 7.93
CA GLU A 129 -4.06 20.71 6.55
C GLU A 129 -2.53 20.71 6.50
N ILE A 130 -1.97 19.83 5.68
CA ILE A 130 -0.54 19.75 5.39
C ILE A 130 -0.35 19.81 3.89
N GLN A 131 0.28 20.89 3.42
CA GLN A 131 0.80 20.97 2.05
C GLN A 131 2.13 20.22 1.97
#